data_AF-A0A1Z1W6A9-F1
#
_entry.id   AF-A0A1Z1W6A9-F1
#
_cell.length_a   1.000
_cell.length_b   1.000
_cell.length_c   1.000
_cell.angle_alpha   90.00
_cell.angle_beta   90.00
_cell.angle_gamma   90.00
#
_symmetry.space_group_name_H-M   'P 1'
#
loop_
_entity.id
_entity.type
_entity.pdbx_description
1 polymer ?
#
loop_
_entity_poly.entity_id
_entity_poly.type
_entity_poly.pdbx_seq_one_letter_code
_entity_poly.pdbx_strand_id
1 'polypeptide(L)'
;MQGDGNLVLHRTDDGVPLWASDTWQQPVIRAVMQHDGNFVLYSEENKPYWATDTDGNPGSFLVAQDDGNLVLYAESGAPLWASDTVQRFGPVAVPGFLPSTRAPLFGNNPWPPGTALRIDVFGLPVAAVDATGMGLCGGMSFLARDIFENGTPQLRGRSSREVPVEVAQHILGRLLDSFKGPGVVSRWLGETQALGHDTEFWGHGLFRRTLAEIPAILDDIDNGTLSPLGLVLVHSYAPWDVFLNHVVLAWGYERHGDVLTLRTYDCNHPGEDDIVIRLDIGSPTPSKVITTNGTSDDATPGEIRGFFRIPYIPADPSPAYVDGATVAATAPPPPRFAPGALAQVTLTVTNTGSTTWAARDLHRLGSQAPQDNTTWGTGRVNLPKATVDPGERIQFRFTATAPAAPGRYVFCWQMLQEGVSWFGQASPRIRVAVGATSGVCEQLHARYVDLAEQLDDVRGQIQQVDWSEPDEARREQTKLVRQAGNLRKHLDMVEQDERTHGCAPS
;
A
#
# COMPACT_ATOMS: atom_id res chain seq x y z
N MET A 1 9.34 -30.23 -41.17
CA MET A 1 9.70 -30.26 -42.60
C MET A 1 8.41 -30.33 -43.40
N GLN A 2 8.26 -29.45 -44.38
CA GLN A 2 7.07 -29.33 -45.21
C GLN A 2 7.16 -30.28 -46.42
N GLY A 3 6.02 -30.57 -47.05
CA GLY A 3 5.96 -31.52 -48.19
C GLY A 3 6.61 -31.01 -49.48
N ASP A 4 6.97 -29.73 -49.54
CA ASP A 4 7.66 -29.08 -50.66
C ASP A 4 9.20 -29.11 -50.51
N GLY A 5 9.72 -29.81 -49.49
CA GLY A 5 11.15 -29.93 -49.20
C GLY A 5 11.70 -28.82 -48.31
N ASN A 6 10.90 -27.85 -47.88
CA ASN A 6 11.37 -26.77 -47.01
C ASN A 6 11.38 -27.16 -45.52
N LEU A 7 12.41 -26.74 -44.78
CA LEU A 7 12.39 -26.77 -43.32
C LEU A 7 12.15 -25.36 -42.80
N VAL A 8 11.06 -25.18 -42.06
CA VAL A 8 10.61 -23.86 -41.61
C VAL A 8 10.36 -23.91 -40.11
N LEU A 9 10.87 -22.91 -39.40
CA LEU A 9 10.53 -22.61 -38.02
C LEU A 9 9.31 -21.70 -38.02
N HIS A 10 8.20 -22.15 -37.45
CA HIS A 10 6.97 -21.36 -37.34
C HIS A 10 6.69 -21.00 -35.90
N ARG A 11 6.11 -19.82 -35.71
CA ARG A 11 5.40 -19.50 -34.48
C ARG A 11 4.13 -20.34 -34.40
N THR A 12 3.90 -21.00 -33.27
CA THR A 12 2.78 -21.94 -33.12
C THR A 12 1.43 -21.28 -32.91
N ASP A 13 1.38 -20.02 -32.46
CA ASP A 13 0.13 -19.31 -32.15
C ASP A 13 -0.59 -18.76 -33.38
N ASP A 14 0.14 -18.30 -34.41
CA ASP A 14 -0.42 -17.73 -35.63
C ASP A 14 0.18 -18.29 -36.94
N GLY A 15 1.13 -19.22 -36.83
CA GLY A 15 1.71 -19.90 -37.99
C GLY A 15 2.71 -19.04 -38.78
N VAL A 16 3.07 -17.84 -38.33
CA VAL A 16 4.04 -16.99 -39.04
C VAL A 16 5.39 -17.69 -39.13
N PRO A 17 6.01 -17.80 -40.33
CA PRO A 17 7.35 -18.34 -40.48
C PRO A 17 8.38 -17.36 -39.89
N LEU A 18 9.20 -17.84 -38.96
CA LEU A 18 10.30 -17.09 -38.36
C LEU A 18 11.59 -17.24 -39.18
N TRP A 19 11.88 -18.47 -39.60
CA TRP A 19 13.08 -18.84 -40.36
C TRP A 19 12.75 -19.95 -41.36
N ALA A 20 13.43 -20.00 -42.50
CA ALA A 20 13.35 -21.10 -43.45
C ALA A 20 14.74 -21.47 -43.98
N SER A 21 14.92 -22.76 -44.32
CA SER A 21 16.12 -23.25 -45.02
C SER A 21 16.18 -22.84 -46.49
N ASP A 22 15.12 -22.22 -47.02
CA ASP A 22 14.93 -21.85 -48.42
C ASP A 22 15.13 -23.00 -49.42
N THR A 23 14.81 -24.23 -48.99
CA THR A 23 14.89 -25.44 -49.83
C THR A 23 13.54 -25.81 -50.46
N TRP A 24 12.63 -24.84 -50.59
CA TRP A 24 11.32 -25.06 -51.22
C TRP A 24 11.48 -25.49 -52.68
N GLN A 25 10.62 -26.41 -53.13
CA GLN A 25 10.67 -27.07 -54.45
C GLN A 25 11.96 -27.86 -54.74
N GLN A 26 12.79 -28.11 -53.72
CA GLN A 26 13.92 -29.03 -53.83
C GLN A 26 13.49 -30.43 -53.38
N PRO A 27 14.09 -31.51 -53.90
CA PRO A 27 13.71 -32.89 -53.57
C PRO A 27 14.26 -33.34 -52.20
N VAL A 28 14.20 -32.47 -51.19
CA VAL A 28 14.68 -32.73 -49.83
C VAL A 28 13.62 -33.49 -49.07
N ILE A 29 14.00 -34.60 -48.43
CA ILE A 29 13.06 -35.47 -47.70
C ILE A 29 13.45 -35.73 -46.24
N ARG A 30 14.68 -35.39 -45.86
CA ARG A 30 15.18 -35.65 -44.50
C ARG A 30 16.09 -34.54 -44.00
N ALA A 31 15.96 -34.24 -42.72
CA ALA A 31 16.87 -33.39 -41.96
C ALA A 31 17.62 -34.27 -40.96
N VAL A 32 18.95 -34.17 -40.91
CA VAL A 32 19.77 -35.06 -40.08
C VAL A 32 20.80 -34.26 -39.31
N MET A 33 20.77 -34.41 -37.98
CA MET A 33 21.89 -34.07 -37.12
C MET A 33 22.93 -35.19 -37.22
N GLN A 34 24.06 -34.89 -37.82
CA GLN A 34 25.11 -35.85 -38.14
C GLN A 34 26.06 -36.06 -36.96
N HIS A 35 26.77 -37.19 -36.95
CA HIS A 35 27.73 -37.52 -35.89
C HIS A 35 28.95 -36.58 -35.88
N ASP A 36 29.29 -35.96 -37.01
CA ASP A 36 30.39 -34.99 -37.12
C ASP A 36 30.04 -33.60 -36.57
N GLY A 37 28.79 -33.39 -36.12
CA GLY A 37 28.32 -32.13 -35.56
C GLY A 37 27.57 -31.24 -36.55
N ASN A 38 27.41 -31.65 -37.81
CA ASN A 38 26.71 -30.85 -38.80
C ASN A 38 25.20 -31.18 -38.86
N PHE A 39 24.34 -30.18 -39.07
CA PHE A 39 22.91 -30.40 -39.32
C PHE A 39 22.62 -30.16 -40.80
N VAL A 40 22.18 -31.20 -41.51
CA VAL A 40 22.14 -31.18 -42.98
C VAL A 40 20.80 -31.70 -43.52
N LEU A 41 20.31 -31.03 -44.55
CA LEU A 41 19.10 -31.39 -45.31
C LEU A 41 19.48 -32.17 -46.57
N TYR A 42 18.86 -33.33 -46.77
CA TYR A 42 19.19 -34.28 -47.85
C TYR A 42 17.99 -34.70 -48.69
N SER A 43 18.26 -35.00 -49.96
CA SER A 43 17.36 -35.78 -50.82
C SER A 43 17.42 -37.29 -50.53
N GLU A 44 16.54 -38.04 -51.19
CA GLU A 44 16.52 -39.52 -51.15
C GLU A 44 17.84 -40.15 -51.62
N GLU A 45 18.49 -39.52 -52.60
CA GLU A 45 19.77 -39.94 -53.17
C GLU A 45 20.99 -39.54 -52.30
N ASN A 46 20.78 -39.05 -51.08
CA ASN A 46 21.82 -38.54 -50.18
C ASN A 46 22.58 -37.30 -50.70
N LYS A 47 22.00 -36.53 -51.63
CA LYS A 47 22.56 -35.24 -52.04
C LYS A 47 22.21 -34.17 -50.99
N PRO A 48 23.20 -33.42 -50.45
CA PRO A 48 22.93 -32.33 -49.50
C PRO A 48 22.39 -31.11 -50.25
N TYR A 49 21.42 -30.42 -49.64
CA TYR A 49 20.79 -29.21 -50.17
C TYR A 49 21.00 -27.98 -49.29
N TRP A 50 21.20 -28.17 -47.98
CA TRP A 50 21.46 -27.11 -47.01
C TRP A 50 22.19 -27.70 -45.81
N ALA A 51 23.08 -26.94 -45.17
CA ALA A 51 23.80 -27.34 -43.97
C ALA A 51 24.03 -26.14 -43.03
N THR A 52 24.24 -26.40 -41.73
CA THR A 52 24.67 -25.39 -40.76
C THR A 52 26.17 -25.05 -40.84
N ASP A 53 26.95 -25.82 -41.62
CA ASP A 53 28.41 -25.70 -41.75
C ASP A 53 29.14 -25.76 -40.39
N THR A 54 28.74 -26.73 -39.58
CA THR A 54 29.22 -26.95 -38.19
C THR A 54 29.93 -28.28 -37.99
N ASP A 55 30.41 -28.89 -39.08
CA ASP A 55 31.20 -30.12 -39.02
C ASP A 55 32.49 -29.96 -38.19
N GLY A 56 32.98 -31.07 -37.64
CA GLY A 56 34.12 -31.08 -36.72
C GLY A 56 33.76 -30.89 -35.25
N ASN A 57 32.46 -30.87 -34.92
CA ASN A 57 31.94 -30.68 -33.56
C ASN A 57 31.09 -31.90 -33.12
N PRO A 58 31.67 -33.10 -32.96
CA PRO A 58 30.92 -34.28 -32.56
C PRO A 58 30.19 -34.07 -31.23
N GLY A 59 29.01 -34.68 -31.07
CA GLY A 59 28.17 -34.50 -29.89
C GLY A 59 27.31 -33.23 -29.91
N SER A 60 27.37 -32.44 -30.98
CA SER A 60 26.48 -31.28 -31.14
C SER A 60 25.01 -31.68 -31.23
N PHE A 61 24.13 -30.77 -30.84
CA PHE A 61 22.68 -30.99 -30.82
C PHE A 61 21.92 -29.71 -31.21
N LEU A 62 20.78 -29.89 -31.86
CA LEU A 62 19.91 -28.80 -32.32
C LEU A 62 18.75 -28.60 -31.33
N VAL A 63 18.50 -27.36 -30.93
CA VAL A 63 17.45 -26.99 -29.97
C VAL A 63 16.56 -25.92 -30.59
N ALA A 64 15.26 -26.18 -30.63
CA ALA A 64 14.25 -25.14 -30.81
C ALA A 64 13.93 -24.55 -29.42
N GLN A 65 14.25 -23.28 -29.22
CA GLN A 65 14.08 -22.57 -27.96
C GLN A 65 12.67 -21.97 -27.86
N ASP A 66 12.24 -21.68 -26.63
CA ASP A 66 10.94 -21.06 -26.32
C ASP A 66 10.87 -19.57 -26.73
N ASP A 67 12.02 -18.94 -26.97
CA ASP A 67 12.15 -17.61 -27.55
C ASP A 67 12.04 -17.60 -29.08
N GLY A 68 11.68 -18.70 -29.75
CA GLY A 68 11.54 -18.70 -31.21
C GLY A 68 12.87 -18.71 -31.98
N ASN A 69 13.98 -19.03 -31.32
CA ASN A 69 15.26 -19.27 -31.96
C ASN A 69 15.52 -20.77 -32.17
N LEU A 70 16.19 -21.13 -33.25
CA LEU A 70 16.69 -22.48 -33.52
C LEU A 70 18.21 -22.44 -33.44
N VAL A 71 18.80 -23.14 -32.48
CA VAL A 71 20.24 -23.05 -32.18
C VAL A 71 20.88 -24.42 -32.21
N LEU A 72 22.03 -24.51 -32.86
CA LEU A 72 22.91 -25.66 -32.80
C LEU A 72 23.99 -25.41 -31.76
N TYR A 73 24.06 -26.27 -30.75
CA TYR A 73 25.02 -26.21 -29.66
C TYR A 73 26.07 -27.32 -29.80
N ALA A 74 27.31 -27.01 -29.46
CA ALA A 74 28.35 -28.01 -29.20
C ALA A 74 28.00 -28.85 -27.96
N GLU A 75 28.64 -30.00 -27.79
CA GLU A 75 28.49 -30.84 -26.58
C GLU A 75 28.76 -30.08 -25.28
N SER A 76 29.63 -29.06 -25.33
CA SER A 76 29.95 -28.17 -24.20
C SER A 76 28.84 -27.18 -23.83
N GLY A 77 27.81 -27.04 -24.67
CA GLY A 77 26.76 -26.02 -24.55
C GLY A 77 27.10 -24.67 -25.20
N ALA A 78 28.24 -24.56 -25.89
CA ALA A 78 28.58 -23.37 -26.67
C ALA A 78 27.75 -23.30 -27.97
N PRO A 79 27.17 -22.14 -28.35
CA PRO A 79 26.43 -22.02 -29.60
C PRO A 79 27.39 -22.06 -30.80
N LEU A 80 27.06 -22.86 -31.82
CA LEU A 80 27.82 -22.99 -33.06
C LEU A 80 27.12 -22.33 -34.26
N TRP A 81 25.79 -22.35 -34.26
CA TRP A 81 24.94 -21.71 -35.28
C TRP A 81 23.58 -21.34 -34.69
N ALA A 82 22.96 -20.27 -35.17
CA ALA A 82 21.60 -19.89 -34.80
C ALA A 82 20.82 -19.40 -36.01
N SER A 83 19.49 -19.52 -35.97
CA SER A 83 18.60 -18.91 -36.96
C SER A 83 18.50 -17.39 -36.83
N ASP A 84 19.02 -16.82 -35.73
CA ASP A 84 18.97 -15.40 -35.38
C ASP A 84 17.53 -14.84 -35.36
N THR A 85 16.59 -15.67 -34.90
CA THR A 85 15.16 -15.37 -34.93
C THR A 85 14.55 -15.11 -33.57
N VAL A 86 15.35 -14.84 -32.53
CA VAL A 86 14.86 -14.57 -31.17
C VAL A 86 13.65 -13.62 -31.21
N GLN A 87 12.53 -14.15 -30.76
CA GLN A 87 11.26 -13.51 -30.53
C GLN A 87 11.03 -13.39 -29.02
N ARG A 88 10.31 -12.35 -28.63
CA ARG A 88 9.95 -12.16 -27.22
C ARG A 88 8.58 -12.76 -26.96
N PHE A 89 8.54 -14.08 -26.84
CA PHE A 89 7.30 -14.86 -26.67
C PHE A 89 6.83 -15.03 -25.21
N GLY A 90 7.63 -14.56 -24.24
CA GLY A 90 7.24 -14.54 -22.83
C GLY A 90 6.75 -13.15 -22.39
N PRO A 91 5.98 -13.07 -21.29
CA PRO A 91 5.73 -11.80 -20.62
C PRO A 91 7.07 -11.17 -20.22
N VAL A 92 7.42 -10.06 -20.85
CA VAL A 92 8.52 -9.23 -20.38
C VAL A 92 7.95 -8.41 -19.23
N ALA A 93 8.62 -8.42 -18.08
CA ALA A 93 8.16 -7.70 -16.90
C ALA A 93 9.34 -7.09 -16.15
N VAL A 94 9.07 -5.97 -15.48
CA VAL A 94 10.00 -5.33 -14.56
C VAL A 94 10.34 -6.32 -13.43
N PRO A 95 11.62 -6.70 -13.27
CA PRO A 95 12.01 -7.73 -12.30
C PRO A 95 11.61 -7.37 -10.87
N GLY A 96 10.89 -8.28 -10.20
CA GLY A 96 10.54 -8.11 -8.79
C GLY A 96 9.38 -7.14 -8.53
N PHE A 97 8.67 -6.66 -9.57
CA PHE A 97 7.44 -5.90 -9.41
C PHE A 97 6.21 -6.75 -9.71
N LEU A 98 5.29 -6.80 -8.74
CA LEU A 98 3.89 -7.20 -8.94
C LEU A 98 3.01 -6.24 -8.14
N PRO A 99 1.88 -5.75 -8.71
CA PRO A 99 0.89 -4.95 -7.98
C PRO A 99 0.56 -5.52 -6.59
N SER A 100 0.28 -6.81 -6.51
CA SER A 100 -0.14 -7.52 -5.29
C SER A 100 0.89 -7.55 -4.17
N THR A 101 2.18 -7.38 -4.49
CA THR A 101 3.28 -7.50 -3.51
C THR A 101 4.12 -6.24 -3.32
N ARG A 102 4.05 -5.28 -4.26
CA ARG A 102 4.91 -4.08 -4.25
C ARG A 102 4.14 -2.76 -4.31
N ALA A 103 2.91 -2.75 -4.79
CA ALA A 103 2.09 -1.53 -4.82
C ALA A 103 1.20 -1.40 -3.56
N PRO A 104 0.73 -0.18 -3.21
CA PRO A 104 -0.24 0.01 -2.14
C PRO A 104 -1.50 -0.85 -2.32
N LEU A 105 -2.00 -1.42 -1.22
CA LEU A 105 -3.17 -2.34 -1.23
C LEU A 105 -4.52 -1.66 -0.92
N PHE A 106 -4.55 -0.33 -0.86
CA PHE A 106 -5.76 0.47 -0.70
C PHE A 106 -6.12 1.17 -2.01
N GLY A 107 -7.42 1.36 -2.23
CA GLY A 107 -7.93 1.96 -3.46
C GLY A 107 -7.70 3.46 -3.56
N ASN A 108 -7.82 3.97 -4.79
CA ASN A 108 -7.60 5.36 -5.19
C ASN A 108 -8.58 6.41 -4.61
N ASN A 109 -9.64 5.97 -3.94
CA ASN A 109 -10.63 6.81 -3.26
C ASN A 109 -11.53 5.90 -2.41
N PRO A 110 -12.35 6.47 -1.51
CA PRO A 110 -12.33 7.85 -1.02
C PRO A 110 -11.33 8.07 0.13
N TRP A 111 -10.89 9.31 0.31
CA TRP A 111 -9.85 9.69 1.28
C TRP A 111 -10.44 10.11 2.63
N PRO A 112 -9.63 10.20 3.70
CA PRO A 112 -10.12 10.59 5.01
C PRO A 112 -10.73 12.01 4.98
N PRO A 113 -11.90 12.24 5.61
CA PRO A 113 -12.52 13.56 5.68
C PRO A 113 -11.58 14.60 6.32
N GLY A 114 -11.66 15.86 5.87
CA GLY A 114 -10.86 16.95 6.46
C GLY A 114 -9.40 17.00 6.02
N THR A 115 -9.01 16.22 5.01
CA THR A 115 -7.66 16.21 4.42
C THR A 115 -7.31 17.47 3.62
N ALA A 116 -8.28 18.39 3.41
CA ALA A 116 -8.12 19.69 2.76
C ALA A 116 -7.23 19.64 1.50
N LEU A 117 -7.41 18.59 0.70
CA LEU A 117 -6.62 18.32 -0.50
C LEU A 117 -6.95 19.36 -1.56
N ARG A 118 -6.08 20.34 -1.77
CA ARG A 118 -6.24 21.41 -2.77
C ARG A 118 -5.36 21.11 -3.98
N ILE A 119 -5.98 21.06 -5.16
CA ILE A 119 -5.26 20.89 -6.41
C ILE A 119 -4.95 22.28 -7.00
N ASP A 120 -3.66 22.58 -7.15
CA ASP A 120 -3.18 23.76 -7.85
C ASP A 120 -2.15 23.33 -8.90
N VAL A 121 -2.57 23.31 -10.16
CA VAL A 121 -1.75 22.90 -11.30
C VAL A 121 -1.56 24.11 -12.21
N PHE A 122 -0.32 24.55 -12.36
CA PHE A 122 0.04 25.67 -13.23
C PHE A 122 -0.42 25.41 -14.67
N GLY A 123 -1.28 26.30 -15.20
CA GLY A 123 -1.84 26.19 -16.56
C GLY A 123 -3.28 25.69 -16.62
N LEU A 124 -3.85 25.23 -15.50
CA LEU A 124 -5.29 25.04 -15.31
C LEU A 124 -5.83 26.18 -14.42
N PRO A 125 -7.14 26.54 -14.48
CA PRO A 125 -7.70 27.48 -13.52
C PRO A 125 -7.49 26.95 -12.08
N VAL A 126 -7.47 27.79 -11.04
CA VAL A 126 -7.38 27.27 -9.66
C VAL A 126 -8.78 26.84 -9.21
N ALA A 127 -8.96 25.57 -8.86
CA ALA A 127 -10.17 25.11 -8.21
C ALA A 127 -9.81 24.55 -6.83
N ALA A 128 -10.41 25.13 -5.79
CA ALA A 128 -10.45 24.50 -4.48
C ALA A 128 -11.43 23.32 -4.54
N VAL A 129 -11.05 22.26 -5.25
CA VAL A 129 -11.83 21.02 -5.29
C VAL A 129 -11.46 20.24 -4.04
N ASP A 130 -12.45 19.90 -3.22
CA ASP A 130 -12.27 18.95 -2.14
C ASP A 130 -11.98 17.56 -2.75
N ALA A 131 -10.70 17.20 -2.82
CA ALA A 131 -10.30 15.93 -3.44
C ALA A 131 -10.58 14.71 -2.55
N THR A 132 -11.24 14.86 -1.40
CA THR A 132 -11.65 13.71 -0.56
C THR A 132 -12.51 12.71 -1.30
N GLY A 133 -13.35 13.18 -2.23
CA GLY A 133 -14.19 12.36 -3.10
C GLY A 133 -13.58 12.02 -4.47
N MET A 134 -12.38 12.50 -4.77
CA MET A 134 -11.73 12.30 -6.09
C MET A 134 -10.65 11.21 -6.05
N GLY A 135 -10.39 10.63 -7.21
CA GLY A 135 -9.24 9.76 -7.41
C GLY A 135 -7.93 10.55 -7.44
N LEU A 136 -6.87 10.03 -6.81
CA LEU A 136 -5.49 10.53 -6.91
C LEU A 136 -4.62 9.56 -7.71
N CYS A 137 -5.09 9.07 -8.86
CA CYS A 137 -4.47 7.94 -9.58
C CYS A 137 -3.02 8.22 -10.02
N GLY A 138 -2.73 9.45 -10.45
CA GLY A 138 -1.37 9.89 -10.75
C GLY A 138 -0.46 9.81 -9.52
N GLY A 139 -0.96 10.24 -8.36
CA GLY A 139 -0.24 10.16 -7.10
C GLY A 139 -0.02 8.73 -6.61
N MET A 140 -1.03 7.87 -6.74
CA MET A 140 -0.94 6.45 -6.40
C MET A 140 0.04 5.69 -7.30
N SER A 141 0.03 5.97 -8.59
CA SER A 141 0.99 5.40 -9.55
C SER A 141 2.41 5.87 -9.24
N PHE A 142 2.61 7.16 -8.97
CA PHE A 142 3.95 7.67 -8.65
C PHE A 142 4.45 7.12 -7.32
N LEU A 143 3.60 7.05 -6.28
CA LEU A 143 3.94 6.43 -4.99
C LEU A 143 4.27 4.94 -5.12
N ALA A 144 3.51 4.18 -5.91
CA ALA A 144 3.79 2.76 -6.13
C ALA A 144 5.18 2.55 -6.76
N ARG A 145 5.56 3.41 -7.71
CA ARG A 145 6.88 3.43 -8.30
C ARG A 145 7.97 3.85 -7.29
N ASP A 146 7.73 4.91 -6.51
CA ASP A 146 8.65 5.38 -5.46
C ASP A 146 8.94 4.24 -4.46
N ILE A 147 7.91 3.52 -4.00
CA ILE A 147 8.04 2.38 -3.06
C ILE A 147 8.89 1.27 -3.66
N PHE A 148 8.59 0.89 -4.90
CA PHE A 148 9.29 -0.20 -5.57
C PHE A 148 10.77 0.12 -5.78
N GLU A 149 11.07 1.28 -6.36
CA GLU A 149 12.43 1.68 -6.74
C GLU A 149 13.31 1.99 -5.53
N ASN A 150 12.73 2.48 -4.42
CA ASN A 150 13.46 2.65 -3.15
C ASN A 150 13.56 1.36 -2.33
N GLY A 151 12.90 0.28 -2.74
CA GLY A 151 12.91 -0.99 -2.03
C GLY A 151 12.22 -0.96 -0.66
N THR A 152 11.33 0.01 -0.43
CA THR A 152 10.63 0.16 0.85
C THR A 152 9.50 -0.88 1.00
N PRO A 153 9.03 -1.18 2.22
CA PRO A 153 7.99 -2.17 2.43
C PRO A 153 6.65 -1.78 1.79
N GLN A 154 5.87 -2.76 1.31
CA GLN A 154 4.54 -2.51 0.76
C GLN A 154 3.60 -1.89 1.82
N LEU A 155 2.79 -0.91 1.40
CA LEU A 155 1.69 -0.39 2.23
C LEU A 155 0.49 -1.35 2.18
N ARG A 156 0.30 -2.11 3.27
CA ARG A 156 -0.65 -3.24 3.32
C ARG A 156 -2.06 -2.88 3.81
N GLY A 157 -2.31 -1.61 4.11
CA GLY A 157 -3.65 -1.12 4.44
C GLY A 157 -4.63 -1.34 3.28
N ARG A 158 -5.90 -1.61 3.61
CA ARG A 158 -6.93 -1.99 2.63
C ARG A 158 -7.97 -0.91 2.35
N SER A 159 -7.92 0.20 3.09
CA SER A 159 -8.91 1.27 3.01
C SER A 159 -8.23 2.62 2.94
N SER A 160 -8.47 3.36 1.86
CA SER A 160 -8.01 4.75 1.71
C SER A 160 -8.71 5.72 2.66
N ARG A 161 -9.86 5.36 3.24
CA ARG A 161 -10.51 6.16 4.28
C ARG A 161 -9.77 6.10 5.63
N GLU A 162 -8.95 5.08 5.82
CA GLU A 162 -8.28 4.78 7.09
C GLU A 162 -6.79 5.13 7.07
N VAL A 163 -6.25 5.60 5.94
CA VAL A 163 -4.85 6.03 5.89
C VAL A 163 -4.66 7.33 6.70
N PRO A 164 -3.48 7.55 7.30
CA PRO A 164 -3.15 8.82 7.92
C PRO A 164 -3.24 9.99 6.94
N VAL A 165 -3.59 11.18 7.44
CA VAL A 165 -3.75 12.40 6.64
C VAL A 165 -2.47 12.76 5.90
N GLU A 166 -1.32 12.53 6.53
CA GLU A 166 0.02 12.76 6.00
C GLU A 166 0.27 11.93 4.74
N VAL A 167 -0.23 10.69 4.71
CA VAL A 167 -0.11 9.79 3.55
C VAL A 167 -0.98 10.30 2.40
N ALA A 168 -2.22 10.71 2.68
CA ALA A 168 -3.10 11.31 1.67
C ALA A 168 -2.51 12.61 1.08
N GLN A 169 -1.90 13.45 1.91
CA GLN A 169 -1.21 14.68 1.48
C GLN A 169 0.02 14.38 0.63
N HIS A 170 0.80 13.36 0.99
CA HIS A 170 1.93 12.93 0.17
C HIS A 170 1.48 12.44 -1.20
N ILE A 171 0.44 11.60 -1.26
CA ILE A 171 -0.16 11.13 -2.51
C ILE A 171 -0.66 12.29 -3.37
N LEU A 172 -1.30 13.30 -2.77
CA LEU A 172 -1.67 14.52 -3.48
C LEU A 172 -0.45 15.25 -4.06
N GLY A 173 0.65 15.36 -3.30
CA GLY A 173 1.89 15.93 -3.80
C GLY A 173 2.41 15.18 -5.04
N ARG A 174 2.35 13.85 -5.01
CA ARG A 174 2.72 13.00 -6.15
C ARG A 174 1.75 13.10 -7.33
N LEU A 175 0.46 13.34 -7.07
CA LEU A 175 -0.50 13.68 -8.13
C LEU A 175 -0.05 14.95 -8.85
N LEU A 176 0.29 16.01 -8.10
CA LEU A 176 0.77 17.26 -8.70
C LEU A 176 2.08 17.06 -9.47
N ASP A 177 2.98 16.21 -8.98
CA ASP A 177 4.22 15.85 -9.68
C ASP A 177 3.95 15.17 -11.03
N SER A 178 2.88 14.39 -11.16
CA SER A 178 2.48 13.77 -12.43
C SER A 178 2.05 14.77 -13.52
N PHE A 179 1.78 16.04 -13.13
CA PHE A 179 1.52 17.15 -14.05
C PHE A 179 2.75 18.06 -14.24
N LYS A 180 3.85 17.84 -13.52
CA LYS A 180 5.06 18.68 -13.63
C LYS A 180 5.89 18.28 -14.84
N GLY A 181 6.40 19.28 -15.52
CA GLY A 181 7.35 19.13 -16.63
C GLY A 181 6.98 19.98 -17.83
N PRO A 182 7.94 20.22 -18.76
CA PRO A 182 7.66 20.98 -19.96
C PRO A 182 6.56 20.31 -20.79
N GLY A 183 5.42 20.99 -20.94
CA GLY A 183 4.36 20.58 -21.85
C GLY A 183 3.46 19.42 -21.39
N VAL A 184 3.56 18.93 -20.15
CA VAL A 184 2.72 17.81 -19.67
C VAL A 184 1.24 18.19 -19.60
N VAL A 185 0.91 19.38 -19.07
CA VAL A 185 -0.48 19.87 -19.04
C VAL A 185 -1.02 20.06 -20.46
N SER A 186 -0.22 20.66 -21.36
CA SER A 186 -0.62 20.80 -22.77
C SER A 186 -0.78 19.45 -23.47
N ARG A 187 0.01 18.44 -23.07
CA ARG A 187 -0.12 17.07 -23.57
C ARG A 187 -1.45 16.48 -23.12
N TRP A 188 -1.78 16.53 -21.83
CA TRP A 188 -3.07 16.10 -21.31
C TRP A 188 -4.25 16.75 -22.04
N LEU A 189 -4.23 18.07 -22.20
CA LEU A 189 -5.26 18.80 -22.94
C LEU A 189 -5.33 18.36 -24.40
N GLY A 190 -4.18 18.27 -25.07
CA GLY A 190 -4.08 17.92 -26.48
C GLY A 190 -4.55 16.49 -26.78
N GLU A 191 -4.27 15.53 -25.91
CA GLU A 191 -4.74 14.14 -26.08
C GLU A 191 -6.22 13.99 -25.69
N THR A 192 -6.69 14.68 -24.66
CA THR A 192 -8.12 14.69 -24.28
C THR A 192 -9.00 15.29 -25.39
N GLN A 193 -8.48 16.28 -26.11
CA GLN A 193 -9.17 16.95 -27.22
C GLN A 193 -9.02 16.22 -28.56
N ALA A 194 -8.02 15.34 -28.71
CA ALA A 194 -7.73 14.66 -29.95
C ALA A 194 -8.90 13.77 -30.40
N LEU A 195 -9.15 13.72 -31.71
CA LEU A 195 -10.07 12.75 -32.30
C LEU A 195 -9.44 11.37 -32.32
N GLY A 196 -10.26 10.31 -32.28
CA GLY A 196 -9.76 8.92 -32.28
C GLY A 196 -9.02 8.53 -33.56
N HIS A 197 -9.36 9.17 -34.68
CA HIS A 197 -8.83 8.89 -36.02
C HIS A 197 -8.02 10.08 -36.58
N ASP A 198 -7.15 9.77 -37.54
CA ASP A 198 -6.40 10.79 -38.29
C ASP A 198 -7.35 11.69 -39.09
N THR A 199 -7.01 12.96 -39.20
CA THR A 199 -7.75 13.90 -40.04
C THR A 199 -6.82 14.58 -41.03
N GLU A 200 -7.33 14.92 -42.21
CA GLU A 200 -6.55 15.61 -43.25
C GLU A 200 -6.03 16.98 -42.78
N PHE A 201 -6.80 17.68 -41.93
CA PHE A 201 -6.52 19.07 -41.53
C PHE A 201 -6.01 19.23 -40.10
N TRP A 202 -6.31 18.31 -39.18
CA TRP A 202 -5.95 18.43 -37.75
C TRP A 202 -4.87 17.44 -37.31
N GLY A 203 -4.23 16.76 -38.28
CA GLY A 203 -3.08 15.90 -38.07
C GLY A 203 -3.42 14.51 -37.54
N HIS A 204 -2.44 13.90 -36.88
CA HIS A 204 -2.53 12.54 -36.35
C HIS A 204 -3.57 12.43 -35.24
N GLY A 205 -4.42 11.41 -35.33
CA GLY A 205 -5.41 11.04 -34.33
C GLY A 205 -4.79 10.37 -33.11
N LEU A 206 -5.58 10.28 -32.04
CA LEU A 206 -5.16 9.77 -30.74
C LEU A 206 -4.60 8.33 -30.82
N PHE A 207 -5.18 7.47 -31.65
CA PHE A 207 -4.70 6.10 -31.82
C PHE A 207 -3.27 6.07 -32.39
N ARG A 208 -3.00 6.82 -33.46
CA ARG A 208 -1.65 6.91 -34.05
C ARG A 208 -0.65 7.53 -33.07
N ARG A 209 -1.06 8.53 -32.29
CA ARG A 209 -0.22 9.11 -31.23
C ARG A 209 0.11 8.08 -30.15
N THR A 210 -0.86 7.28 -29.73
CA THR A 210 -0.68 6.18 -28.78
C THR A 210 0.35 5.17 -29.31
N LEU A 211 0.26 4.78 -30.59
CA LEU A 211 1.24 3.86 -31.19
C LEU A 211 2.67 4.43 -31.18
N ALA A 212 2.84 5.74 -31.32
CA ALA A 212 4.16 6.38 -31.29
C ALA A 212 4.84 6.32 -29.90
N GLU A 213 4.07 6.08 -28.83
CA GLU A 213 4.58 6.00 -27.46
C GLU A 213 5.13 4.61 -27.11
N ILE A 214 4.68 3.58 -27.83
CA ILE A 214 4.96 2.17 -27.54
C ILE A 214 6.46 1.89 -27.45
N PRO A 215 7.32 2.30 -28.40
CA PRO A 215 8.75 1.99 -28.31
C PRO A 215 9.38 2.42 -26.98
N ALA A 216 9.09 3.65 -26.53
CA ALA A 216 9.64 4.17 -25.27
C ALA A 216 9.07 3.44 -24.03
N ILE A 217 7.82 2.98 -24.08
CA ILE A 217 7.20 2.20 -23.00
C ILE A 217 7.84 0.81 -22.90
N LEU A 218 8.06 0.15 -24.04
CA LEU A 218 8.75 -1.15 -24.07
C LEU A 218 10.20 -1.01 -23.62
N ASP A 219 10.90 0.05 -24.06
CA ASP A 219 12.27 0.35 -23.63
C ASP A 219 12.37 0.55 -22.11
N ASP A 220 11.42 1.23 -21.48
CA ASP A 220 11.38 1.34 -20.01
C ASP A 220 11.31 -0.05 -19.35
N ILE A 221 10.36 -0.87 -19.78
CA ILE A 221 10.10 -2.20 -19.18
C ILE A 221 11.30 -3.12 -19.40
N ASP A 222 11.89 -3.11 -20.60
CA ASP A 222 13.08 -3.89 -20.96
C ASP A 222 14.29 -3.50 -20.08
N ASN A 223 14.38 -2.24 -19.69
CA ASN A 223 15.40 -1.73 -18.78
C ASN A 223 15.01 -1.89 -17.29
N GLY A 224 13.97 -2.68 -16.98
CA GLY A 224 13.52 -2.93 -15.61
C GLY A 224 12.90 -1.72 -14.94
N THR A 225 12.34 -0.79 -15.71
CA THR A 225 11.74 0.45 -15.22
C THR A 225 10.22 0.45 -15.43
N LEU A 226 9.46 0.87 -14.42
CA LEU A 226 8.00 1.01 -14.51
C LEU A 226 7.66 2.24 -15.35
N SER A 227 6.76 2.11 -16.34
CA SER A 227 6.37 3.21 -17.23
C SER A 227 5.01 3.79 -16.84
N PRO A 228 4.93 5.03 -16.32
CA PRO A 228 3.65 5.68 -16.02
C PRO A 228 2.91 6.06 -17.31
N LEU A 229 1.64 5.69 -17.40
CA LEU A 229 0.80 5.94 -18.57
C LEU A 229 -0.40 6.81 -18.18
N GLY A 230 -0.62 7.88 -18.94
CA GLY A 230 -1.87 8.64 -18.90
C GLY A 230 -2.87 7.99 -19.85
N LEU A 231 -3.94 7.42 -19.31
CA LEU A 231 -5.03 6.84 -20.08
C LEU A 231 -6.04 7.92 -20.43
N VAL A 232 -6.34 8.05 -21.72
CA VAL A 232 -7.35 8.98 -22.22
C VAL A 232 -8.68 8.26 -22.27
N LEU A 233 -9.57 8.63 -21.36
CA LEU A 233 -10.89 8.01 -21.21
C LEU A 233 -11.96 8.86 -21.88
N VAL A 234 -11.88 10.18 -21.75
CA VAL A 234 -12.92 11.10 -22.24
C VAL A 234 -12.46 11.89 -23.47
N HIS A 235 -13.42 12.38 -24.26
CA HIS A 235 -13.20 13.43 -25.27
C HIS A 235 -13.81 14.73 -24.76
N SER A 236 -12.98 15.73 -24.46
CA SER A 236 -13.47 17.01 -23.96
C SER A 236 -12.54 18.17 -24.30
N TYR A 237 -13.15 19.35 -24.47
CA TYR A 237 -12.45 20.63 -24.63
C TYR A 237 -12.40 21.43 -23.33
N ALA A 238 -13.09 21.00 -22.28
CA ALA A 238 -13.02 21.65 -20.98
C ALA A 238 -11.66 21.33 -20.34
N PRO A 239 -10.88 22.35 -19.92
CA PRO A 239 -9.55 22.10 -19.36
C PRO A 239 -9.54 21.23 -18.10
N TRP A 240 -10.66 21.21 -17.36
CA TRP A 240 -10.82 20.46 -16.13
C TRP A 240 -11.09 18.97 -16.33
N ASP A 241 -11.58 18.57 -17.49
CA ASP A 241 -11.94 17.18 -17.75
C ASP A 241 -10.69 16.28 -17.91
N VAL A 242 -9.49 16.86 -17.88
CA VAL A 242 -8.24 16.10 -17.75
C VAL A 242 -8.22 15.23 -16.49
N PHE A 243 -8.95 15.59 -15.44
CA PHE A 243 -9.09 14.79 -14.21
C PHE A 243 -10.11 13.66 -14.32
N LEU A 244 -10.88 13.59 -15.42
CA LEU A 244 -11.73 12.43 -15.75
C LEU A 244 -10.95 11.32 -16.48
N ASN A 245 -9.71 11.61 -16.84
CA ASN A 245 -8.77 10.61 -17.34
C ASN A 245 -8.10 9.88 -16.17
N HIS A 246 -7.28 8.86 -16.50
CA HIS A 246 -6.71 7.98 -15.49
C HIS A 246 -5.20 7.81 -15.65
N VAL A 247 -4.51 7.39 -14.59
CA VAL A 247 -3.07 7.10 -14.62
C VAL A 247 -2.82 5.71 -14.06
N VAL A 248 -2.03 4.93 -14.79
CA VAL A 248 -1.60 3.57 -14.43
C VAL A 248 -0.08 3.44 -14.56
N LEU A 249 0.50 2.38 -14.01
CA LEU A 249 1.90 2.00 -14.29
C LEU A 249 1.94 0.74 -15.15
N ALA A 250 2.55 0.82 -16.33
CA ALA A 250 2.90 -0.39 -17.09
C ALA A 250 4.15 -1.03 -16.46
N TRP A 251 4.04 -2.33 -16.19
CA TRP A 251 5.10 -3.12 -15.56
C TRP A 251 5.49 -4.35 -16.36
N GLY A 252 4.73 -4.71 -17.38
CA GLY A 252 5.08 -5.79 -18.28
C GLY A 252 4.34 -5.71 -19.61
N TYR A 253 4.71 -6.56 -20.55
CA TYR A 253 4.00 -6.71 -21.81
C TYR A 253 4.15 -8.11 -22.40
N GLU A 254 3.19 -8.45 -23.26
CA GLU A 254 3.18 -9.64 -24.10
C GLU A 254 2.86 -9.20 -25.54
N ARG A 255 3.52 -9.82 -26.53
CA ARG A 255 3.26 -9.54 -27.95
C ARG A 255 2.97 -10.81 -28.71
N HIS A 256 1.79 -10.85 -29.34
CA HIS A 256 1.34 -11.94 -30.21
C HIS A 256 1.05 -11.38 -31.60
N GLY A 257 2.02 -11.52 -32.52
CA GLY A 257 1.97 -10.87 -33.83
C GLY A 257 1.86 -9.36 -33.71
N ASP A 258 0.77 -8.82 -34.26
CA ASP A 258 0.44 -7.41 -34.21
C ASP A 258 -0.36 -7.01 -32.97
N VAL A 259 -0.64 -7.93 -32.03
CA VAL A 259 -1.35 -7.60 -30.80
C VAL A 259 -0.36 -7.40 -29.67
N LEU A 260 -0.39 -6.22 -29.06
CA LEU A 260 0.33 -5.89 -27.83
C LEU A 260 -0.64 -5.94 -26.64
N THR A 261 -0.21 -6.58 -25.57
CA THR A 261 -0.89 -6.59 -24.27
C THR A 261 0.07 -6.00 -23.24
N LEU A 262 -0.24 -4.82 -22.71
CA LEU A 262 0.49 -4.21 -21.59
C LEU A 262 -0.14 -4.69 -20.28
N ARG A 263 0.69 -5.11 -19.33
CA ARG A 263 0.29 -5.40 -17.94
C ARG A 263 0.45 -4.14 -17.11
N THR A 264 -0.59 -3.77 -16.37
CA THR A 264 -0.61 -2.50 -15.64
C THR A 264 -0.96 -2.68 -14.16
N TYR A 265 -0.44 -1.79 -13.33
CA TYR A 265 -0.97 -1.51 -12.01
C TYR A 265 -2.04 -0.43 -12.15
N ASP A 266 -3.24 -0.74 -11.70
CA ASP A 266 -4.35 0.19 -11.63
C ASP A 266 -4.78 0.37 -10.15
N CYS A 267 -4.66 1.58 -9.63
CA CYS A 267 -5.00 1.89 -8.24
C CYS A 267 -6.50 1.81 -7.92
N ASN A 268 -7.37 1.67 -8.92
CA ASN A 268 -8.78 1.35 -8.70
C ASN A 268 -9.00 -0.17 -8.47
N HIS A 269 -7.98 -1.00 -8.75
CA HIS A 269 -7.96 -2.46 -8.62
C HIS A 269 -6.78 -2.92 -7.75
N PRO A 270 -6.72 -2.49 -6.46
CA PRO A 270 -5.55 -2.69 -5.63
C PRO A 270 -5.25 -4.18 -5.39
N GLY A 271 -4.06 -4.60 -5.80
CA GLY A 271 -3.54 -5.95 -5.62
C GLY A 271 -3.95 -6.96 -6.69
N GLU A 272 -4.57 -6.51 -7.78
CA GLU A 272 -4.82 -7.33 -8.98
C GLU A 272 -3.61 -7.30 -9.91
N ASP A 273 -3.08 -8.47 -10.26
CA ASP A 273 -1.88 -8.65 -11.11
C ASP A 273 -2.23 -8.92 -12.59
N ASP A 274 -3.51 -8.98 -12.93
CA ASP A 274 -4.05 -9.37 -14.23
C ASP A 274 -4.75 -8.22 -14.97
N ILE A 275 -4.57 -6.97 -14.51
CA ILE A 275 -5.02 -5.80 -15.25
C ILE A 275 -4.15 -5.60 -16.49
N VAL A 276 -4.79 -5.52 -17.65
CA VAL A 276 -4.14 -5.41 -18.95
C VAL A 276 -4.79 -4.37 -19.85
N ILE A 277 -3.98 -3.76 -20.71
CA ILE A 277 -4.41 -2.93 -21.83
C ILE A 277 -3.99 -3.65 -23.12
N ARG A 278 -4.93 -3.92 -24.01
CA ARG A 278 -4.69 -4.67 -25.25
C ARG A 278 -5.04 -3.84 -26.48
N LEU A 279 -4.12 -3.82 -27.45
CA LEU A 279 -4.28 -3.11 -28.72
C LEU A 279 -3.55 -3.81 -29.87
N ASP A 280 -4.07 -3.63 -31.08
CA ASP A 280 -3.42 -4.05 -32.32
C ASP A 280 -2.52 -2.92 -32.85
N ILE A 281 -1.23 -3.20 -32.96
CA ILE A 281 -0.14 -2.28 -33.32
C ILE A 281 0.31 -2.42 -34.78
N GLY A 282 -0.32 -3.28 -35.58
CA GLY A 282 0.13 -3.62 -36.93
C GLY A 282 -0.06 -2.49 -37.96
N SER A 283 -0.97 -1.55 -37.72
CA SER A 283 -1.16 -0.37 -38.57
C SER A 283 -1.77 0.78 -37.79
N PRO A 284 -1.31 2.05 -38.00
CA PRO A 284 -1.92 3.23 -37.41
C PRO A 284 -3.27 3.61 -38.04
N THR A 285 -3.61 3.05 -39.20
CA THR A 285 -4.83 3.36 -39.94
C THR A 285 -5.47 2.10 -40.53
N PRO A 286 -6.81 1.94 -40.42
CA PRO A 286 -7.74 2.77 -39.65
C PRO A 286 -7.48 2.65 -38.13
N SER A 287 -8.00 3.59 -37.34
CA SER A 287 -7.93 3.51 -35.87
C SER A 287 -8.63 2.25 -35.37
N LYS A 288 -8.04 1.57 -34.39
CA LYS A 288 -8.55 0.33 -33.80
C LYS A 288 -8.95 0.55 -32.35
N VAL A 289 -9.82 -0.30 -31.83
CA VAL A 289 -10.25 -0.27 -30.42
C VAL A 289 -9.08 -0.68 -29.52
N ILE A 290 -8.92 0.01 -28.40
CA ILE A 290 -8.01 -0.36 -27.32
C ILE A 290 -8.87 -0.84 -26.16
N THR A 291 -8.60 -2.05 -25.69
CA THR A 291 -9.41 -2.72 -24.65
C THR A 291 -8.66 -2.81 -23.33
N THR A 292 -9.39 -2.82 -22.21
CA THR A 292 -8.87 -2.99 -20.87
C THR A 292 -9.86 -3.76 -19.98
N ASN A 293 -9.36 -4.51 -19.00
CA ASN A 293 -10.18 -5.07 -17.92
C ASN A 293 -10.06 -4.28 -16.60
N GLY A 294 -9.28 -3.19 -16.58
CA GLY A 294 -9.20 -2.24 -15.46
C GLY A 294 -10.10 -1.02 -15.65
N THR A 295 -9.64 0.15 -15.22
CA THR A 295 -10.36 1.42 -15.38
C THR A 295 -10.54 1.76 -16.86
N SER A 296 -11.78 2.01 -17.26
CA SER A 296 -12.19 2.27 -18.65
C SER A 296 -13.07 3.53 -18.77
N ASP A 297 -13.41 3.91 -20.00
CA ASP A 297 -14.40 4.96 -20.27
C ASP A 297 -15.80 4.54 -19.77
N ASP A 298 -16.46 5.43 -19.04
CA ASP A 298 -17.84 5.22 -18.54
C ASP A 298 -18.84 5.05 -19.69
N ALA A 299 -18.60 5.70 -20.84
CA ALA A 299 -19.46 5.58 -22.01
C ALA A 299 -19.22 4.28 -22.80
N THR A 300 -18.02 3.70 -22.68
CA THR A 300 -17.62 2.47 -23.38
C THR A 300 -16.88 1.53 -22.42
N PRO A 301 -17.59 0.83 -21.51
CA PRO A 301 -16.96 -0.04 -20.53
C PRO A 301 -16.06 -1.10 -21.17
N GLY A 302 -14.84 -1.22 -20.65
CA GLY A 302 -13.80 -2.12 -21.19
C GLY A 302 -12.99 -1.52 -22.35
N GLU A 303 -13.24 -0.28 -22.75
CA GLU A 303 -12.48 0.43 -23.78
C GLU A 303 -11.80 1.69 -23.23
N ILE A 304 -10.69 2.07 -23.86
CA ILE A 304 -10.04 3.37 -23.67
C ILE A 304 -9.77 4.01 -25.03
N ARG A 305 -9.71 5.33 -25.09
CA ARG A 305 -9.52 6.06 -26.36
C ARG A 305 -8.06 6.04 -26.83
N GLY A 306 -7.12 6.00 -25.89
CA GLY A 306 -5.68 6.05 -26.13
C GLY A 306 -4.89 6.19 -24.84
N PHE A 307 -3.58 6.24 -24.95
CA PHE A 307 -2.70 6.51 -23.82
C PHE A 307 -1.40 7.17 -24.28
N PHE A 308 -0.68 7.76 -23.33
CA PHE A 308 0.66 8.28 -23.57
C PHE A 308 1.56 8.10 -22.35
N ARG A 309 2.87 8.06 -22.58
CA ARG A 309 3.86 7.94 -21.50
C ARG A 309 4.01 9.27 -20.76
N ILE A 310 3.93 9.24 -19.43
CA ILE A 310 4.08 10.42 -18.57
C ILE A 310 5.53 10.47 -18.06
N PRO A 311 6.20 11.65 -18.09
CA PRO A 311 7.53 11.79 -17.49
C PRO A 311 7.46 11.57 -15.98
N TYR A 312 8.47 10.90 -15.43
CA TYR A 312 8.54 10.58 -14.01
C TYR A 312 9.70 11.30 -13.33
N ILE A 313 9.44 11.83 -12.13
CA ILE A 313 10.44 12.43 -11.25
C ILE A 313 10.42 11.63 -9.95
N PRO A 314 11.52 10.93 -9.59
CA PRO A 314 11.60 10.18 -8.34
C PRO A 314 11.37 11.05 -7.10
N ALA A 315 10.72 10.48 -6.08
CA ALA A 315 10.59 11.10 -4.77
C ALA A 315 10.89 10.10 -3.65
N ASP A 316 11.21 10.62 -2.47
CA ASP A 316 11.35 9.82 -1.25
C ASP A 316 9.96 9.38 -0.75
N PRO A 317 9.68 8.07 -0.64
CA PRO A 317 8.41 7.57 -0.14
C PRO A 317 8.31 7.59 1.40
N SER A 318 9.36 8.00 2.13
CA SER A 318 9.35 8.03 3.60
C SER A 318 8.14 8.73 4.24
N PRO A 319 7.55 9.82 3.68
CA PRO A 319 6.36 10.44 4.25
C PRO A 319 5.11 9.55 4.22
N ALA A 320 5.11 8.50 3.39
CA ALA A 320 4.02 7.54 3.32
C ALA A 320 4.07 6.47 4.44
N TYR A 321 5.13 6.43 5.25
CA TYR A 321 5.34 5.46 6.33
C TYR A 321 5.12 6.10 7.70
N VAL A 322 3.89 5.99 8.20
CA VAL A 322 3.47 6.58 9.46
C VAL A 322 3.03 5.48 10.42
N ASP A 323 3.75 5.33 11.53
CA ASP A 323 3.31 4.50 12.65
C ASP A 323 2.20 5.20 13.44
N GLY A 324 1.05 4.55 13.59
CA GLY A 324 -0.10 5.11 14.30
C GLY A 324 -0.86 4.04 15.04
N ALA A 325 -1.23 4.29 16.30
CA ALA A 325 -1.95 3.34 17.14
C ALA A 325 -3.05 4.00 17.95
N THR A 326 -4.09 3.23 18.29
CA THR A 326 -5.00 3.56 19.39
C THR A 326 -5.01 2.41 20.39
N VAL A 327 -4.84 2.72 21.68
CA VAL A 327 -4.79 1.74 22.77
C VAL A 327 -6.01 1.88 23.67
N ALA A 328 -6.78 0.80 23.82
CA ALA A 328 -7.92 0.72 24.71
C ALA A 328 -7.71 -0.34 25.79
N ALA A 329 -7.98 0.01 27.05
CA ALA A 329 -7.92 -0.94 28.16
C ALA A 329 -9.24 -1.71 28.29
N THR A 330 -9.31 -2.86 27.62
CA THR A 330 -10.54 -3.69 27.57
C THR A 330 -10.72 -4.57 28.79
N ALA A 331 -9.63 -4.96 29.46
CA ALA A 331 -9.65 -5.58 30.79
C ALA A 331 -8.49 -5.01 31.62
N PRO A 332 -8.67 -3.83 32.25
CA PRO A 332 -7.65 -3.23 33.09
C PRO A 332 -7.47 -3.99 34.41
N PRO A 333 -6.42 -3.68 35.21
CA PRO A 333 -6.35 -4.14 36.59
C PRO A 333 -7.61 -3.73 37.37
N PRO A 334 -8.00 -4.48 38.42
CA PRO A 334 -9.07 -4.05 39.31
C PRO A 334 -8.72 -2.70 39.96
N PRO A 335 -9.73 -1.87 40.31
CA PRO A 335 -9.51 -0.54 40.86
C PRO A 335 -8.78 -0.56 42.22
N ARG A 336 -8.86 -1.69 42.93
CA ARG A 336 -8.16 -1.97 44.19
C ARG A 336 -7.35 -3.24 44.05
N PHE A 337 -6.10 -3.21 44.53
CA PHE A 337 -5.15 -4.28 44.35
C PHE A 337 -4.39 -4.56 45.65
N ALA A 338 -4.32 -5.82 46.07
CA ALA A 338 -3.47 -6.19 47.18
C ALA A 338 -1.99 -6.06 46.78
N PRO A 339 -1.08 -5.66 47.69
CA PRO A 339 0.34 -5.53 47.37
C PRO A 339 0.93 -6.84 46.86
N GLY A 340 1.71 -6.77 45.78
CA GLY A 340 2.29 -7.95 45.10
C GLY A 340 1.29 -8.86 44.37
N ALA A 341 -0.02 -8.56 44.38
CA ALA A 341 -1.01 -9.39 43.71
C ALA A 341 -0.84 -9.37 42.18
N LEU A 342 -1.28 -10.45 41.54
CA LEU A 342 -1.24 -10.63 40.10
C LEU A 342 -2.64 -10.51 39.51
N ALA A 343 -2.75 -9.88 38.34
CA ALA A 343 -3.97 -9.92 37.52
C ALA A 343 -3.62 -10.03 36.05
N GLN A 344 -4.43 -10.80 35.33
CA GLN A 344 -4.38 -10.83 33.89
C GLN A 344 -5.04 -9.56 33.36
N VAL A 345 -4.30 -8.81 32.54
CA VAL A 345 -4.79 -7.59 31.90
C VAL A 345 -4.82 -7.76 30.39
N THR A 346 -5.76 -7.08 29.75
CA THR A 346 -5.89 -7.06 28.29
C THR A 346 -6.01 -5.65 27.78
N LEU A 347 -5.08 -5.24 26.92
CA LEU A 347 -5.19 -4.04 26.11
C LEU A 347 -5.49 -4.42 24.67
N THR A 348 -6.52 -3.78 24.11
CA THR A 348 -6.85 -3.90 22.70
C THR A 348 -6.24 -2.72 21.95
N VAL A 349 -5.41 -3.01 20.95
CA VAL A 349 -4.68 -2.01 20.18
C VAL A 349 -5.08 -2.13 18.72
N THR A 350 -5.38 -0.99 18.08
CA THR A 350 -5.65 -0.94 16.63
C THR A 350 -4.51 -0.20 15.94
N ASN A 351 -4.00 -0.76 14.84
CA ASN A 351 -3.05 -0.06 13.96
C ASN A 351 -3.81 0.96 13.11
N THR A 352 -3.58 2.24 13.36
CA THR A 352 -4.18 3.38 12.66
C THR A 352 -3.14 4.11 11.79
N GLY A 353 -1.95 3.53 11.62
CA GLY A 353 -0.90 4.03 10.74
C GLY A 353 -1.03 3.48 9.32
N SER A 354 -0.01 3.71 8.51
CA SER A 354 0.14 3.11 7.17
C SER A 354 1.19 1.99 7.12
N THR A 355 2.00 1.86 8.17
CA THR A 355 3.05 0.85 8.32
C THR A 355 2.51 -0.45 8.90
N THR A 356 3.03 -1.59 8.42
CA THR A 356 2.84 -2.87 9.11
C THR A 356 3.81 -2.96 10.28
N TRP A 357 3.30 -3.11 11.49
CA TRP A 357 4.15 -3.37 12.65
C TRP A 357 4.67 -4.80 12.58
N ALA A 358 5.92 -5.02 12.98
CA ALA A 358 6.48 -6.36 13.03
C ALA A 358 7.30 -6.60 14.30
N ALA A 359 7.19 -7.81 14.83
CA ALA A 359 7.93 -8.25 16.02
C ALA A 359 9.44 -8.26 15.78
N ARG A 360 9.87 -8.60 14.55
CA ARG A 360 11.28 -8.55 14.12
C ARG A 360 11.87 -7.14 14.17
N ASP A 361 11.02 -6.14 13.98
CA ASP A 361 11.40 -4.72 13.96
C ASP A 361 11.19 -4.07 15.35
N LEU A 362 10.98 -4.90 16.39
CA LEU A 362 10.83 -4.52 17.79
C LEU A 362 9.70 -3.53 18.08
N HIS A 363 8.59 -3.65 17.34
CA HIS A 363 7.34 -3.02 17.73
C HIS A 363 6.81 -3.68 19.02
N ARG A 364 6.50 -2.86 20.02
CA ARG A 364 6.14 -3.31 21.37
C ARG A 364 5.12 -2.36 22.00
N LEU A 365 4.49 -2.84 23.05
CA LEU A 365 3.74 -2.00 23.97
C LEU A 365 4.65 -1.64 25.15
N GLY A 366 4.71 -0.35 25.50
CA GLY A 366 5.55 0.17 26.57
C GLY A 366 4.75 0.90 27.65
N SER A 367 5.26 0.84 28.88
CA SER A 367 4.64 1.47 30.04
C SER A 367 4.77 3.00 30.00
N GLN A 368 3.73 3.68 30.48
CA GLN A 368 3.61 5.12 30.49
C GLN A 368 3.16 5.64 31.86
N ALA A 369 3.29 6.95 32.06
CA ALA A 369 2.92 7.67 33.28
C ALA A 369 3.58 7.12 34.58
N PRO A 370 4.92 7.19 34.72
CA PRO A 370 5.89 7.83 33.79
C PRO A 370 6.36 6.87 32.68
N GLN A 371 6.90 7.40 31.59
CA GLN A 371 7.45 6.57 30.51
C GLN A 371 8.51 5.59 31.06
N ASP A 372 8.55 4.37 30.51
CA ASP A 372 9.58 3.35 30.80
C ASP A 372 9.61 2.81 32.24
N ASN A 373 8.51 2.97 32.98
CA ASN A 373 8.42 2.47 34.34
C ASN A 373 8.20 0.95 34.41
N THR A 374 8.48 0.35 35.56
CA THR A 374 8.20 -1.08 35.83
C THR A 374 7.16 -1.27 36.95
N THR A 375 6.29 -0.28 37.16
CA THR A 375 5.30 -0.24 38.26
C THR A 375 4.46 -1.52 38.32
N TRP A 376 4.11 -2.05 37.16
CA TRP A 376 3.24 -3.22 37.01
C TRP A 376 4.00 -4.53 36.76
N GLY A 377 5.29 -4.59 37.15
CA GLY A 377 6.16 -5.77 37.02
C GLY A 377 6.92 -5.87 35.69
N THR A 378 6.50 -5.13 34.65
CA THR A 378 7.21 -5.02 33.37
C THR A 378 7.05 -3.63 32.77
N GLY A 379 8.04 -3.20 31.98
CA GLY A 379 7.99 -1.97 31.17
C GLY A 379 7.74 -2.21 29.68
N ARG A 380 7.72 -3.48 29.24
CA ARG A 380 7.56 -3.87 27.83
C ARG A 380 6.70 -5.12 27.69
N VAL A 381 5.89 -5.15 26.65
CA VAL A 381 5.14 -6.33 26.20
C VAL A 381 5.37 -6.51 24.70
N ASN A 382 5.86 -7.68 24.31
CA ASN A 382 6.11 -8.01 22.91
C ASN A 382 4.80 -8.07 22.13
N LEU A 383 4.87 -7.82 20.82
CA LEU A 383 3.75 -8.09 19.92
C LEU A 383 3.28 -9.54 20.07
N PRO A 384 1.96 -9.78 20.12
CA PRO A 384 1.40 -11.12 20.31
C PRO A 384 1.49 -11.98 19.04
N LYS A 385 1.88 -11.42 17.90
CA LYS A 385 2.02 -12.10 16.61
C LYS A 385 3.11 -11.46 15.75
N ALA A 386 3.48 -12.11 14.65
CA ALA A 386 4.61 -11.72 13.81
C ALA A 386 4.48 -10.31 13.20
N THR A 387 3.30 -10.00 12.65
CA THR A 387 3.00 -8.71 12.01
C THR A 387 1.59 -8.24 12.32
N VAL A 388 1.35 -6.92 12.31
CA VAL A 388 0.04 -6.28 12.47
C VAL A 388 -0.14 -5.26 11.34
N ASP A 389 -1.05 -5.53 10.42
CA ASP A 389 -1.27 -4.65 9.27
C ASP A 389 -2.12 -3.43 9.66
N PRO A 390 -2.05 -2.31 8.91
CA PRO A 390 -2.95 -1.17 9.09
C PRO A 390 -4.43 -1.58 9.11
N GLY A 391 -5.21 -0.97 10.00
CA GLY A 391 -6.62 -1.30 10.25
C GLY A 391 -6.82 -2.51 11.16
N GLU A 392 -5.80 -3.33 11.38
CA GLU A 392 -5.92 -4.52 12.21
C GLU A 392 -5.96 -4.19 13.71
N ARG A 393 -6.78 -4.96 14.44
CA ARG A 393 -6.90 -4.90 15.90
C ARG A 393 -6.32 -6.15 16.54
N ILE A 394 -5.46 -5.97 17.53
CA ILE A 394 -4.82 -7.05 18.29
C ILE A 394 -5.01 -6.86 19.79
N GLN A 395 -4.79 -7.94 20.55
CA GLN A 395 -4.87 -7.93 22.01
C GLN A 395 -3.51 -8.25 22.63
N PHE A 396 -3.01 -7.33 23.44
CA PHE A 396 -1.90 -7.58 24.35
C PHE A 396 -2.45 -8.16 25.64
N ARG A 397 -2.10 -9.41 25.92
CA ARG A 397 -2.46 -10.11 27.15
C ARG A 397 -1.21 -10.37 27.96
N PHE A 398 -1.15 -9.85 29.18
CA PHE A 398 -0.02 -10.05 30.07
C PHE A 398 -0.46 -10.01 31.53
N THR A 399 0.41 -10.46 32.43
CA THR A 399 0.16 -10.45 33.87
C THR A 399 0.75 -9.16 34.46
N ALA A 400 -0.10 -8.33 35.06
CA ALA A 400 0.32 -7.15 35.81
C ALA A 400 0.55 -7.53 37.28
N THR A 401 1.67 -7.07 37.85
CA THR A 401 2.03 -7.27 39.27
C THR A 401 1.84 -5.96 40.03
N ALA A 402 1.09 -5.98 41.13
CA ALA A 402 0.92 -4.80 41.98
C ALA A 402 2.25 -4.37 42.62
N PRO A 403 2.54 -3.07 42.73
CA PRO A 403 3.57 -2.56 43.62
C PRO A 403 3.46 -3.14 45.04
N ALA A 404 4.60 -3.33 45.70
CA ALA A 404 4.61 -3.79 47.10
C ALA A 404 4.26 -2.66 48.08
N ALA A 405 4.51 -1.40 47.70
CA ALA A 405 4.18 -0.24 48.53
C ALA A 405 2.70 0.16 48.34
N PRO A 406 1.95 0.42 49.43
CA PRO A 406 0.62 1.00 49.32
C PRO A 406 0.65 2.39 48.68
N GLY A 407 -0.35 2.70 47.85
CA GLY A 407 -0.44 3.98 47.15
C GLY A 407 -1.41 3.98 45.98
N ARG A 408 -1.53 5.14 45.30
CA ARG A 408 -2.27 5.26 44.04
C ARG A 408 -1.29 5.25 42.88
N TYR A 409 -1.46 4.29 41.97
CA TYR A 409 -0.60 4.10 40.81
C TYR A 409 -1.40 4.26 39.52
N VAL A 410 -0.72 4.67 38.45
CA VAL A 410 -1.34 4.81 37.12
C VAL A 410 -0.98 3.61 36.27
N PHE A 411 -1.99 3.02 35.64
CA PHE A 411 -1.86 2.02 34.59
C PHE A 411 -2.10 2.69 33.24
N CYS A 412 -1.03 2.87 32.46
CA CYS A 412 -1.05 3.54 31.16
C CYS A 412 0.00 2.91 30.24
N TRP A 413 -0.33 2.73 28.97
CA TRP A 413 0.53 2.07 28.00
C TRP A 413 0.40 2.70 26.62
N GLN A 414 1.47 2.67 25.84
CA GLN A 414 1.51 3.21 24.48
C GLN A 414 2.38 2.31 23.59
N MET A 415 2.11 2.32 22.29
CA MET A 415 2.95 1.60 21.32
C MET A 415 4.26 2.35 21.09
N LEU A 416 5.31 1.57 20.81
CA LEU A 416 6.59 2.07 20.37
C LEU A 416 7.26 1.11 19.39
N GLN A 417 8.23 1.62 18.66
CA GLN A 417 9.25 0.83 18.02
C GLN A 417 10.57 1.04 18.79
N GLU A 418 11.14 -0.05 19.32
CA GLU A 418 12.30 0.04 20.22
C GLU A 418 13.49 0.72 19.52
N GLY A 419 14.09 1.71 20.19
CA GLY A 419 15.20 2.49 19.64
C GLY A 419 14.83 3.51 18.55
N VAL A 420 13.55 3.62 18.18
CA VAL A 420 13.08 4.54 17.14
C VAL A 420 12.19 5.64 17.72
N SER A 421 10.96 5.32 18.11
CA SER A 421 10.01 6.32 18.63
C SER A 421 8.83 5.68 19.36
N TRP A 422 8.16 6.49 20.19
CA TRP A 422 6.83 6.20 20.70
C TRP A 422 5.80 6.79 19.74
N PHE A 423 4.71 6.07 19.49
CA PHE A 423 3.73 6.48 18.49
C PHE A 423 2.29 6.17 18.90
N GLY A 424 1.35 6.81 18.19
CA GLY A 424 -0.08 6.67 18.44
C GLY A 424 -0.54 7.25 19.79
N GLN A 425 -1.84 7.11 20.04
CA GLN A 425 -2.46 7.54 21.28
C GLN A 425 -2.25 6.49 22.39
N ALA A 426 -1.71 6.93 23.53
CA ALA A 426 -1.61 6.12 24.74
C ALA A 426 -3.00 5.71 25.27
N SER A 427 -3.04 4.63 26.05
CA SER A 427 -4.26 4.21 26.74
C SER A 427 -4.75 5.30 27.71
N PRO A 428 -6.04 5.28 28.10
CA PRO A 428 -6.51 6.07 29.23
C PRO A 428 -5.64 5.84 30.47
N ARG A 429 -5.45 6.89 31.26
CA ARG A 429 -4.73 6.81 32.55
C ARG A 429 -5.65 6.24 33.61
N ILE A 430 -5.53 4.94 33.89
CA ILE A 430 -6.37 4.27 34.89
C ILE A 430 -5.67 4.35 36.25
N ARG A 431 -6.32 4.96 37.24
CA ARG A 431 -5.79 5.06 38.60
C ARG A 431 -6.20 3.82 39.40
N VAL A 432 -5.22 3.12 39.94
CA VAL A 432 -5.41 1.90 40.73
C VAL A 432 -4.87 2.12 42.14
N ALA A 433 -5.69 1.83 43.14
CA ALA A 433 -5.30 1.87 44.54
C ALA A 433 -4.66 0.54 44.93
N VAL A 434 -3.47 0.58 45.51
CA VAL A 434 -2.72 -0.58 45.98
C VAL A 434 -2.59 -0.50 47.49
N GLY A 435 -2.90 -1.59 48.19
CA GLY A 435 -2.82 -1.66 49.65
C GLY A 435 -3.64 -2.81 50.22
N ALA A 436 -3.56 -3.01 51.53
CA ALA A 436 -4.27 -4.06 52.24
C ALA A 436 -5.78 -3.99 52.00
N THR A 437 -6.39 -5.16 51.84
CA THR A 437 -7.82 -5.34 51.60
C THR A 437 -8.48 -6.12 52.76
N SER A 438 -7.97 -5.95 53.98
CA SER A 438 -8.48 -6.62 55.17
C SER A 438 -9.80 -5.99 55.66
N GLY A 439 -10.51 -6.66 56.58
CA GLY A 439 -11.78 -6.16 57.11
C GLY A 439 -11.70 -4.79 57.81
N VAL A 440 -10.55 -4.44 58.39
CA VAL A 440 -10.32 -3.08 58.93
C VAL A 440 -10.30 -2.05 57.80
N CYS A 441 -9.66 -2.37 56.67
CA CYS A 441 -9.62 -1.51 55.49
C CYS A 441 -11.00 -1.37 54.83
N GLU A 442 -11.81 -2.41 54.82
CA GLU A 442 -13.20 -2.33 54.34
C GLU A 442 -14.04 -1.37 55.19
N GLN A 443 -13.89 -1.41 56.52
CA GLN A 443 -14.59 -0.51 57.44
C GLN A 443 -14.14 0.95 57.26
N LEU A 444 -12.84 1.20 57.15
CA LEU A 444 -12.30 2.54 56.90
C LEU A 444 -12.80 3.07 55.56
N HIS A 445 -12.82 2.24 54.52
CA HIS A 445 -13.32 2.64 53.21
C HIS A 445 -14.82 2.96 53.22
N ALA A 446 -15.64 2.12 53.85
CA ALA A 446 -17.07 2.37 53.98
C ALA A 446 -17.34 3.70 54.71
N ARG A 447 -16.56 3.99 55.76
CA ARG A 447 -16.61 5.27 56.48
C ARG A 447 -16.20 6.46 55.61
N TYR A 448 -15.16 6.30 54.78
CA TYR A 448 -14.76 7.35 53.85
C TYR A 448 -15.89 7.67 52.86
N VAL A 449 -16.52 6.65 52.27
CA VAL A 449 -17.60 6.81 51.28
C VAL A 449 -18.78 7.56 51.89
N ASP A 450 -19.23 7.18 53.09
CA ASP A 450 -20.31 7.87 53.82
C ASP A 450 -19.98 9.34 54.09
N LEU A 451 -18.76 9.63 54.57
CA LEU A 451 -18.32 11.01 54.81
C LEU A 451 -18.24 11.84 53.52
N ALA A 452 -17.84 11.22 52.41
CA ALA A 452 -17.75 11.88 51.11
C ALA A 452 -19.15 12.21 50.56
N GLU A 453 -20.11 11.29 50.70
CA GLU A 453 -21.50 11.51 50.32
C GLU A 453 -22.13 12.66 51.12
N GLN A 454 -21.91 12.70 52.44
CA GLN A 454 -22.35 13.82 53.28
C GLN A 454 -21.72 15.16 52.84
N LEU A 455 -20.46 15.16 52.41
CA LEU A 455 -19.80 16.37 51.95
C LEU A 455 -20.39 16.88 50.63
N ASP A 456 -20.77 15.98 49.73
CA ASP A 456 -21.42 16.34 48.48
C ASP A 456 -22.86 16.83 48.68
N ASP A 457 -23.60 16.26 49.63
CA ASP A 457 -24.92 16.80 50.04
C ASP A 457 -24.80 18.24 50.55
N VAL A 458 -23.81 18.52 51.42
CA VAL A 458 -23.55 19.89 51.91
C VAL A 458 -23.19 20.84 50.76
N ARG A 459 -22.44 20.38 49.75
CA ARG A 459 -22.16 21.19 48.56
C ARG A 459 -23.42 21.50 47.76
N GLY A 460 -24.32 20.53 47.61
CA GLY A 460 -25.62 20.72 46.96
C GLY A 460 -26.47 21.76 47.71
N GLN A 461 -26.52 21.69 49.03
CA GLN A 461 -27.24 22.66 49.87
C GLN A 461 -26.67 24.08 49.73
N ILE A 462 -25.35 24.25 49.67
CA ILE A 462 -24.71 25.57 49.43
C ILE A 462 -25.18 26.18 48.10
N GLN A 463 -25.37 25.37 47.06
CA GLN A 463 -25.83 25.84 45.75
C GLN A 463 -27.31 26.27 45.74
N GLN A 464 -28.11 25.77 46.68
CA GLN A 464 -29.54 26.05 46.81
C GLN A 464 -29.85 27.23 47.74
N VAL A 465 -28.83 27.85 48.34
CA VAL A 465 -29.02 29.03 49.20
C VAL A 465 -29.66 30.16 48.38
N ASP A 466 -30.81 30.64 48.84
CA ASP A 466 -31.48 31.81 48.29
C ASP A 466 -30.76 33.09 48.73
N TRP A 467 -30.29 33.87 47.76
CA TRP A 467 -29.52 35.10 47.98
C TRP A 467 -30.38 36.36 48.07
N SER A 468 -31.70 36.22 47.97
CA SER A 468 -32.64 37.34 48.05
C SER A 468 -32.74 37.96 49.45
N GLU A 469 -32.36 37.21 50.51
CA GLU A 469 -32.27 37.67 51.91
C GLU A 469 -30.83 37.63 52.47
N PRO A 470 -30.06 38.74 52.40
CA PRO A 470 -28.60 38.73 52.58
C PRO A 470 -28.07 38.31 53.97
N ASP A 471 -28.90 38.45 55.01
CA ASP A 471 -28.49 38.15 56.39
C ASP A 471 -28.78 36.69 56.78
N GLU A 472 -29.86 36.12 56.26
CA GLU A 472 -30.17 34.69 56.42
C GLU A 472 -29.25 33.83 55.54
N ALA A 473 -29.05 34.24 54.29
CA ALA A 473 -28.12 33.59 53.36
C ALA A 473 -26.69 33.52 53.92
N ARG A 474 -26.18 34.60 54.54
CA ARG A 474 -24.85 34.61 55.18
C ARG A 474 -24.76 33.68 56.39
N ARG A 475 -25.82 33.54 57.17
CA ARG A 475 -25.85 32.63 58.33
C ARG A 475 -25.86 31.16 57.89
N GLU A 476 -26.71 30.80 56.94
CA GLU A 476 -26.75 29.44 56.39
C GLU A 476 -25.46 29.08 55.65
N GLN A 477 -24.91 29.99 54.84
CA GLN A 477 -23.61 29.78 54.21
C GLN A 477 -22.49 29.52 55.23
N THR A 478 -22.42 30.30 56.31
CA THR A 478 -21.38 30.12 57.34
C THR A 478 -21.48 28.76 58.03
N LYS A 479 -22.71 28.31 58.31
CA LYS A 479 -23.00 27.01 58.92
C LYS A 479 -22.58 25.86 57.99
N LEU A 480 -22.98 25.90 56.72
CA LEU A 480 -22.67 24.87 55.73
C LEU A 480 -21.16 24.80 55.43
N VAL A 481 -20.48 25.95 55.33
CA VAL A 481 -19.02 25.98 55.16
C VAL A 481 -18.30 25.37 56.36
N ARG A 482 -18.78 25.63 57.59
CA ARG A 482 -18.22 25.00 58.80
C ARG A 482 -18.45 23.49 58.80
N GLN A 483 -19.62 23.03 58.39
CA GLN A 483 -19.94 21.61 58.29
C GLN A 483 -19.06 20.91 57.24
N ALA A 484 -18.92 21.51 56.06
CA ALA A 484 -18.01 21.02 55.03
C ALA A 484 -16.55 20.95 55.54
N GLY A 485 -16.09 21.95 56.28
CA GLY A 485 -14.77 21.96 56.89
C GLY A 485 -14.55 20.85 57.93
N ASN A 486 -15.57 20.50 58.71
CA ASN A 486 -15.50 19.38 59.65
C ASN A 486 -15.48 18.02 58.94
N LEU A 487 -16.35 17.83 57.93
CA LEU A 487 -16.36 16.62 57.12
C LEU A 487 -15.02 16.40 56.42
N ARG A 488 -14.40 17.48 55.90
CA ARG A 488 -13.05 17.44 55.32
C ARG A 488 -12.01 16.93 56.32
N LYS A 489 -12.01 17.44 57.55
CA LYS A 489 -11.09 16.97 58.60
C LYS A 489 -11.28 15.49 58.92
N HIS A 490 -12.53 15.01 58.95
CA HIS A 490 -12.79 13.58 59.17
C HIS A 490 -12.32 12.71 58.01
N LEU A 491 -12.50 13.16 56.76
CA LEU A 491 -11.92 12.48 55.60
C LEU A 491 -10.40 12.39 55.72
N ASP A 492 -9.72 13.50 56.05
CA ASP A 492 -8.27 13.53 56.24
C ASP A 492 -7.81 12.56 57.36
N MET A 493 -8.59 12.44 58.45
CA MET A 493 -8.32 11.47 59.51
C MET A 493 -8.46 10.03 59.03
N VAL A 494 -9.52 9.71 58.28
CA VAL A 494 -9.72 8.37 57.72
C VAL A 494 -8.60 8.02 56.74
N GLU A 495 -8.17 8.94 55.89
CA GLU A 495 -7.01 8.73 55.00
C GLU A 495 -5.72 8.47 55.79
N GLN A 496 -5.53 9.14 56.93
CA GLN A 496 -4.37 8.91 57.78
C GLN A 496 -4.43 7.54 58.49
N ASP A 497 -5.61 7.11 58.91
CA ASP A 497 -5.84 5.78 59.46
C ASP A 497 -5.62 4.69 58.39
N GLU A 498 -6.07 4.91 57.16
CA GLU A 498 -5.81 4.02 56.02
C GLU A 498 -4.31 3.84 55.80
N ARG A 499 -3.54 4.93 55.79
CA ARG A 499 -2.08 4.87 55.66
C ARG A 499 -1.43 4.08 56.79
N THR A 500 -1.90 4.28 58.02
CA THR A 500 -1.35 3.61 59.20
C THR A 500 -1.57 2.10 59.16
N HIS A 501 -2.71 1.66 58.61
CA HIS A 501 -3.05 0.24 58.44
C HIS A 501 -2.59 -0.34 57.10
N GLY A 502 -1.91 0.46 56.27
CA GLY A 502 -1.45 0.05 54.94
C GLY A 502 -2.58 -0.24 53.96
N CYS A 503 -3.78 0.29 54.19
CA CYS A 503 -4.97 0.08 53.37
C CYS A 503 -4.81 0.70 51.98
N ALA A 504 -5.53 0.14 50.99
CA ALA A 504 -5.63 0.75 49.67
C ALA A 504 -6.37 2.10 49.79
N PRO A 505 -5.76 3.20 49.32
CA PRO A 505 -6.32 4.55 49.52
C PRO A 505 -7.71 4.69 48.88
N SER A 506 -8.64 5.28 49.64
CA SER A 506 -10.02 5.59 49.23
C SER A 506 -10.10 6.59 48.09
#